data_AF-A0A5C4RWQ9-F1
#
_entry.id   AF-A0A5C4RWQ9-F1
#
_cell.length_a   1.000
_cell.length_b   1.000
_cell.length_c   1.000
_cell.angle_alpha   90.00
_cell.angle_beta   90.00
_cell.angle_gamma   90.00
#
_symmetry.space_group_name_H-M   'P 1'
#
loop_
_entity.id
_entity.type
_entity.pdbx_description
1 polymer ?
#
loop_
_entity_poly.entity_id
_entity_poly.type
_entity_poly.pdbx_seq_one_letter_code
_entity_poly.pdbx_strand_id
1 'polypeptide(L)'
;MKRLMLTALLSLTLIAPAALAAAPAADDAVFVEGARYTAVLSRGANAWRLLPAAGGELRLNVAEHCRAGQAPPRGLWLLTLDGRGRPQLVAPSATPLPAGHPGHIRLVGCDQPVAAGDATLALPPGLIAWLQQNSGTIYVAH
;
A
#
# COMPACT_ATOMS: atom_id res chain seq x y z
N MET A 1 70.22 -24.68 14.90
CA MET A 1 70.26 -23.45 15.71
C MET A 1 69.01 -22.61 15.39
N LYS A 2 68.34 -22.11 16.45
CA LYS A 2 67.33 -21.02 16.53
C LYS A 2 66.06 -21.19 15.68
N ARG A 3 64.95 -21.74 16.23
CA ARG A 3 63.92 -21.10 17.09
C ARG A 3 63.44 -19.73 16.59
N LEU A 4 62.15 -19.66 16.24
CA LEU A 4 61.17 -18.58 16.51
C LEU A 4 59.93 -18.84 15.62
N MET A 5 58.97 -19.67 16.06
CA MET A 5 57.65 -19.21 16.53
C MET A 5 57.31 -17.77 16.14
N LEU A 6 56.35 -17.60 15.23
CA LEU A 6 55.45 -16.45 15.25
C LEU A 6 54.05 -16.86 14.81
N THR A 7 53.18 -16.86 15.80
CA THR A 7 51.73 -17.03 15.81
C THR A 7 51.07 -15.99 14.89
N ALA A 8 50.35 -16.44 13.85
CA ALA A 8 49.44 -15.58 13.11
C ALA A 8 48.01 -15.84 13.59
N LEU A 9 47.45 -14.82 14.25
CA LEU A 9 46.09 -14.75 14.79
C LEU A 9 45.04 -15.16 13.74
N LEU A 10 44.23 -16.17 14.06
CA LEU A 10 42.95 -16.42 13.38
C LEU A 10 41.95 -15.35 13.84
N SER A 11 41.73 -14.33 13.01
CA SER A 11 40.62 -13.38 13.19
C SER A 11 39.33 -14.02 12.72
N LEU A 12 38.62 -14.72 13.61
CA LEU A 12 37.28 -15.24 13.35
C LEU A 12 36.27 -14.08 13.43
N THR A 13 36.03 -13.38 12.33
CA THR A 13 34.92 -12.43 12.23
C THR A 13 33.62 -13.23 12.11
N LEU A 14 32.91 -13.37 13.24
CA LEU A 14 31.51 -13.79 13.24
C LEU A 14 30.68 -12.71 12.52
N ILE A 15 30.41 -12.92 11.23
CA ILE A 15 29.38 -12.17 10.52
C ILE A 15 28.05 -12.69 11.05
N ALA A 16 27.50 -12.00 12.04
CA ALA A 16 26.12 -12.24 12.46
C ALA A 16 25.22 -11.92 11.25
N PRO A 17 24.38 -12.86 10.77
CA PRO A 17 23.36 -12.50 9.80
C PRO A 17 22.43 -11.50 10.51
N ALA A 18 22.40 -10.27 10.01
CA ALA A 18 21.34 -9.34 10.37
C ALA A 18 20.03 -10.02 10.01
N ALA A 19 19.29 -10.46 11.02
CA ALA A 19 17.93 -10.92 10.84
C ALA A 19 17.15 -9.74 10.28
N LEU A 20 16.97 -9.71 8.96
CA LEU A 20 15.93 -8.93 8.32
C LEU A 20 14.64 -9.41 8.99
N ALA A 21 14.11 -8.59 9.89
CA ALA A 21 12.78 -8.77 10.42
C ALA A 21 11.84 -8.83 9.21
N ALA A 22 11.43 -10.05 8.86
CA ALA A 22 10.43 -10.26 7.83
C ALA A 22 9.21 -9.46 8.30
N ALA A 23 8.83 -8.44 7.52
CA ALA A 23 7.58 -7.74 7.78
C ALA A 23 6.48 -8.81 7.87
N PRO A 24 5.63 -8.78 8.92
CA PRO A 24 4.58 -9.78 9.07
C PRO A 24 3.81 -9.88 7.76
N ALA A 25 3.56 -11.11 7.31
CA ALA A 25 2.76 -11.34 6.14
C ALA A 25 1.41 -10.65 6.38
N ALA A 26 1.08 -9.67 5.54
CA ALA A 26 -0.22 -8.99 5.60
C ALA A 26 -1.42 -9.96 5.40
N ASP A 27 -1.16 -11.25 5.16
CA ASP A 27 -2.12 -12.32 5.03
C ASP A 27 -2.53 -12.95 6.37
N ASP A 28 -1.86 -12.64 7.51
CA ASP A 28 -2.43 -12.86 8.86
C ASP A 28 -3.48 -11.78 9.19
N ALA A 29 -4.26 -11.40 8.18
CA ALA A 29 -5.36 -10.46 8.29
C ALA A 29 -6.39 -11.04 9.24
N VAL A 30 -6.49 -10.41 10.41
CA VAL A 30 -7.68 -10.41 11.27
C VAL A 30 -8.90 -10.46 10.37
N PHE A 31 -9.65 -11.57 10.46
CA PHE A 31 -10.93 -11.72 9.78
C PHE A 31 -11.84 -10.58 10.25
N VAL A 32 -11.98 -9.54 9.42
CA VAL A 32 -13.06 -8.56 9.59
C VAL A 32 -14.27 -9.19 8.95
N GLU A 33 -15.13 -9.76 9.77
CA GLU A 33 -16.39 -10.37 9.34
C GLU A 33 -17.15 -9.37 8.43
N GLY A 34 -17.42 -9.77 7.19
CA GLY A 34 -18.07 -8.93 6.17
C GLY A 34 -17.15 -8.10 5.28
N ALA A 35 -15.83 -8.03 5.51
CA ALA A 35 -14.89 -7.30 4.66
C ALA A 35 -14.55 -8.07 3.38
N ARG A 36 -15.46 -8.03 2.40
CA ARG A 36 -15.13 -8.33 1.02
C ARG A 36 -14.67 -7.05 0.34
N TYR A 37 -13.42 -7.00 -0.12
CA TYR A 37 -12.96 -5.91 -0.97
C TYR A 37 -13.60 -6.05 -2.35
N THR A 38 -14.11 -4.93 -2.86
CA THR A 38 -14.74 -4.86 -4.19
C THR A 38 -13.85 -4.16 -5.22
N ALA A 39 -12.64 -3.74 -4.81
CA ALA A 39 -11.64 -3.21 -5.71
C ALA A 39 -10.22 -3.58 -5.27
N VAL A 40 -9.35 -3.79 -6.25
CA VAL A 40 -7.93 -4.07 -6.07
C VAL A 40 -7.11 -3.06 -6.88
N LEU A 41 -6.17 -2.39 -6.22
CA LEU A 41 -5.16 -1.54 -6.86
C LEU A 41 -3.84 -2.30 -6.96
N SER A 42 -3.31 -2.48 -8.17
CA SER A 42 -1.90 -2.85 -8.36
C SER A 42 -1.06 -1.59 -8.45
N ARG A 43 -0.16 -1.41 -7.48
CA ARG A 43 0.66 -0.19 -7.37
C ARG A 43 1.67 -0.10 -8.51
N GLY A 44 2.40 -1.17 -8.80
CA GLY A 44 3.38 -1.20 -9.88
C GLY A 44 2.75 -0.96 -11.26
N ALA A 45 1.56 -1.53 -11.50
CA ALA A 45 0.89 -1.42 -12.80
C ALA A 45 0.01 -0.16 -12.94
N ASN A 46 -0.27 0.56 -11.83
CA ASN A 46 -1.29 1.62 -11.79
C ASN A 46 -2.63 1.17 -12.38
N ALA A 47 -2.98 -0.07 -12.08
CA ALA A 47 -4.15 -0.74 -12.63
C ALA A 47 -5.13 -1.05 -11.51
N TRP A 48 -6.41 -0.82 -11.80
CA TRP A 48 -7.52 -1.15 -10.94
C TRP A 48 -8.25 -2.35 -11.48
N ARG A 49 -8.63 -3.23 -10.57
CA ARG A 49 -9.52 -4.34 -10.83
C ARG A 49 -10.73 -4.19 -9.93
N LEU A 50 -11.90 -4.01 -10.53
CA LEU A 50 -13.16 -3.83 -9.86
C LEU A 50 -13.92 -5.16 -9.86
N LEU A 51 -14.39 -5.56 -8.68
CA LEU A 51 -14.99 -6.85 -8.37
C LEU A 51 -16.46 -6.61 -7.96
N PRO A 52 -17.37 -6.40 -8.93
CA PRO A 52 -18.77 -6.17 -8.62
C PRO A 52 -19.41 -7.40 -7.95
N ALA A 53 -20.41 -7.18 -7.09
CA ALA A 53 -21.13 -8.24 -6.40
C ALA A 53 -21.92 -9.16 -7.35
N ALA A 54 -22.33 -8.65 -8.51
CA ALA A 54 -22.97 -9.41 -9.58
C ALA A 54 -22.43 -8.90 -10.93
N GLY A 55 -21.52 -9.64 -11.55
CA GLY A 55 -20.97 -9.29 -12.87
C GLY A 55 -19.55 -9.78 -13.09
N GLY A 56 -19.01 -9.46 -14.27
CA GLY A 56 -17.62 -9.71 -14.61
C GLY A 56 -16.66 -8.72 -13.97
N GLU A 57 -15.43 -9.16 -13.73
CA GLU A 57 -14.31 -8.33 -13.31
C GLU A 57 -14.03 -7.22 -14.35
N LEU A 58 -13.97 -5.96 -13.91
CA LEU A 58 -13.59 -4.83 -14.76
C LEU A 58 -12.16 -4.40 -14.47
N ARG A 59 -11.31 -4.34 -15.50
CA ARG A 59 -9.93 -3.84 -15.40
C ARG A 59 -9.81 -2.45 -15.99
N LEU A 60 -9.16 -1.56 -15.26
CA LEU A 60 -8.95 -0.16 -15.64
C LEU A 60 -7.48 0.18 -15.47
N ASN A 61 -6.87 0.75 -16.49
CA ASN A 61 -5.52 1.30 -16.39
C ASN A 61 -5.61 2.81 -16.18
N VAL A 62 -4.89 3.33 -15.20
CA VAL A 62 -4.81 4.78 -14.97
C VAL A 62 -3.77 5.38 -15.91
N ALA A 63 -4.21 6.36 -16.70
CA ALA A 63 -3.36 7.11 -17.62
C ALA A 63 -2.24 7.84 -16.86
N GLU A 64 -1.07 7.99 -17.48
CA GLU A 64 0.12 8.55 -16.82
C GLU A 64 -0.08 9.94 -16.22
N HIS A 65 -0.80 10.81 -16.93
CA HIS A 65 -1.11 12.17 -16.45
C HIS A 65 -1.96 12.18 -15.16
N CYS A 66 -2.61 11.07 -14.82
CA CYS A 66 -3.41 10.92 -13.60
C CYS A 66 -2.66 10.18 -12.48
N ARG A 67 -1.39 9.78 -12.69
CA ARG A 67 -0.58 9.09 -11.67
C ARG A 67 0.10 10.11 -10.75
N ALA A 68 -0.69 10.94 -10.10
CA ALA A 68 -0.21 11.94 -9.14
C ALA A 68 -0.48 11.52 -7.69
N GLY A 69 0.40 11.97 -6.79
CA GLY A 69 0.31 11.70 -5.36
C GLY A 69 1.06 10.44 -4.91
N GLN A 70 0.66 9.93 -3.75
CA GLN A 70 1.28 8.81 -3.07
C GLN A 70 0.43 7.55 -3.23
N ALA A 71 1.00 6.53 -3.87
CA ALA A 71 0.38 5.21 -3.91
C ALA A 71 0.33 4.64 -2.47
N PRO A 72 -0.85 4.18 -2.00
CA PRO A 72 -0.98 3.60 -0.67
C PRO A 72 -0.01 2.41 -0.47
N PRO A 73 0.54 2.20 0.73
CA PRO A 73 1.19 0.95 1.09
C PRO A 73 0.31 -0.27 0.82
N ARG A 74 0.95 -1.44 0.60
CA ARG A 74 0.26 -2.72 0.44
C ARG A 74 -0.59 -3.02 1.68
N GLY A 75 -1.79 -3.52 1.45
CA GLY A 75 -2.70 -3.96 2.51
C GLY A 75 -4.15 -3.59 2.25
N LEU A 76 -4.99 -3.77 3.26
CA LEU A 76 -6.40 -3.43 3.20
C LEU A 76 -6.60 -1.94 3.52
N TRP A 77 -7.43 -1.25 2.76
CA TRP A 77 -7.77 0.14 3.01
C TRP A 77 -9.28 0.31 3.07
N LEU A 78 -9.77 1.02 4.07
CA LEU A 78 -11.18 1.36 4.21
C LEU A 78 -11.48 2.60 3.39
N LEU A 79 -12.48 2.54 2.52
CA LEU A 79 -12.98 3.72 1.82
C LEU A 79 -14.04 4.40 2.70
N THR A 80 -13.80 5.66 3.03
CA THR A 80 -14.71 6.48 3.84
C THR A 80 -14.72 7.92 3.35
N LEU A 81 -15.46 8.79 4.04
CA LEU A 81 -15.47 10.23 3.82
C LEU A 81 -14.72 10.92 4.98
N ASP A 82 -14.01 12.00 4.67
CA ASP A 82 -13.43 12.89 5.68
C ASP A 82 -14.51 13.79 6.33
N GLY A 83 -14.12 14.60 7.31
CA GLY A 83 -15.03 15.54 7.98
C GLY A 83 -15.64 16.62 7.07
N ARG A 84 -15.23 16.70 5.80
CA ARG A 84 -15.76 17.59 4.76
C ARG A 84 -16.52 16.82 3.67
N GLY A 85 -16.79 15.52 3.88
CA GLY A 85 -17.50 14.67 2.91
C GLY A 85 -16.66 14.24 1.71
N ARG A 86 -15.32 14.40 1.76
CA ARG A 86 -14.43 14.03 0.64
C ARG A 86 -13.95 12.59 0.79
N PRO A 87 -13.87 11.81 -0.30
CA PRO A 87 -13.44 10.42 -0.22
C PRO A 87 -11.98 10.30 0.24
N GLN A 88 -11.74 9.35 1.14
CA GLN A 88 -10.42 9.02 1.66
C GLN A 88 -10.28 7.52 1.94
N LEU A 89 -9.06 7.03 1.83
CA LEU A 89 -8.64 5.72 2.28
C LEU A 89 -8.12 5.83 3.71
N VAL A 90 -8.52 4.92 4.59
CA VAL A 90 -8.01 4.82 5.96
C VAL A 90 -7.43 3.44 6.21
N ALA A 91 -6.22 3.39 6.72
CA ALA A 91 -5.55 2.15 7.07
C ALA A 91 -6.13 1.60 8.38
N PRO A 92 -6.68 0.37 8.41
CA PRO A 92 -6.97 -0.33 9.65
C PRO A 92 -5.67 -0.72 10.37
N SER A 93 -5.75 -1.05 11.66
CA SER A 93 -4.59 -1.39 12.50
C SER A 93 -3.74 -2.54 11.96
N ALA A 94 -4.34 -3.45 11.19
CA ALA A 94 -3.65 -4.58 10.57
C ALA A 94 -2.82 -4.20 9.31
N THR A 95 -2.97 -2.97 8.79
CA THR A 95 -2.23 -2.55 7.60
C THR A 95 -0.84 -2.05 7.98
N PRO A 96 0.23 -2.70 7.51
CA PRO A 96 1.59 -2.27 7.81
C PRO A 96 1.88 -0.93 7.13
N LEU A 97 2.19 0.08 7.94
CA LEU A 97 2.50 1.42 7.46
C LEU A 97 3.99 1.76 7.68
N PRO A 98 4.64 2.47 6.73
CA PRO A 98 5.95 3.06 6.99
C PRO A 98 5.91 4.01 8.19
N ALA A 99 7.05 4.15 8.88
CA ALA A 99 7.17 5.09 9.99
C ALA A 99 6.83 6.52 9.54
N GLY A 100 5.98 7.20 10.31
CA GLY A 100 5.52 8.57 10.02
C GLY A 100 4.42 8.67 8.96
N HIS A 101 3.94 7.55 8.39
CA HIS A 101 2.81 7.58 7.47
C HIS A 101 1.51 7.99 8.20
N PRO A 102 0.69 8.91 7.65
CA PRO A 102 -0.47 9.46 8.36
C PRO A 102 -1.64 8.49 8.53
N GLY A 103 -1.57 7.32 7.90
CA GLY A 103 -2.60 6.28 7.96
C GLY A 103 -3.89 6.62 7.20
N HIS A 104 -3.93 7.75 6.51
CA HIS A 104 -5.04 8.14 5.63
C HIS A 104 -4.51 8.72 4.33
N ILE A 105 -5.24 8.51 3.23
CA ILE A 105 -4.90 9.01 1.89
C ILE A 105 -6.17 9.59 1.26
N ARG A 106 -6.16 10.87 0.92
CA ARG A 106 -7.31 11.52 0.29
C ARG A 106 -7.39 11.15 -1.19
N LEU A 107 -8.59 10.84 -1.68
CA LEU A 107 -8.82 10.62 -3.10
C LEU A 107 -9.19 11.94 -3.78
N VAL A 108 -8.53 12.24 -4.90
CA VAL A 108 -8.75 13.47 -5.68
C VAL A 108 -8.88 13.16 -7.16
N GLY A 109 -9.58 14.01 -7.91
CA GLY A 109 -9.65 13.91 -9.36
C GLY A 109 -8.28 14.15 -10.00
N CYS A 110 -8.03 13.53 -11.17
CA CYS A 110 -6.79 13.73 -11.94
C CYS A 110 -6.49 15.20 -12.30
N ASP A 111 -7.54 16.02 -12.36
CA ASP A 111 -7.52 17.44 -12.69
C ASP A 111 -7.17 18.35 -11.50
N GLN A 112 -7.12 17.78 -10.29
CA GLN A 112 -6.79 18.54 -9.10
C GLN A 112 -5.28 18.58 -8.86
N PRO A 113 -4.73 19.74 -8.46
CA PRO A 113 -3.33 19.84 -8.10
C PRO A 113 -3.03 18.99 -6.86
N VAL A 114 -1.96 18.20 -6.95
CA VAL A 114 -1.44 17.37 -5.86
C VAL A 114 -0.10 17.93 -5.42
N ALA A 115 0.00 18.34 -4.15
CA ALA A 115 1.27 18.80 -3.59
C ALA A 115 2.19 17.60 -3.31
N ALA A 116 3.49 17.79 -3.54
CA ALA A 116 4.48 16.76 -3.23
C ALA A 116 4.50 16.49 -1.71
N GLY A 117 4.39 15.22 -1.32
CA GLY A 117 4.37 14.80 0.08
C GLY A 117 2.99 14.77 0.74
N ASP A 118 1.95 15.28 0.09
CA ASP A 118 0.58 15.10 0.57
C ASP A 118 0.14 13.65 0.39
N ALA A 119 -0.43 13.06 1.44
CA ALA A 119 -1.07 11.75 1.39
C ALA A 119 -2.37 11.82 0.57
N THR A 120 -2.21 11.82 -0.74
CA THR A 120 -3.27 11.99 -1.74
C THR A 120 -3.06 11.00 -2.88
N LEU A 121 -4.14 10.55 -3.49
CA LEU A 121 -4.11 9.69 -4.67
C LEU A 121 -5.03 10.27 -5.73
N ALA A 122 -4.45 10.65 -6.86
CA ALA A 122 -5.22 11.10 -8.01
C ALA A 122 -5.83 9.92 -8.75
N LEU A 123 -7.12 10.02 -9.07
CA LEU A 123 -7.88 8.98 -9.78
C LEU A 123 -8.83 9.60 -10.80
N PRO A 124 -9.20 8.87 -11.86
CA PRO A 124 -10.25 9.30 -12.78
C PRO A 124 -11.56 9.57 -12.01
N PRO A 125 -12.26 10.68 -12.27
CA PRO A 125 -13.50 11.02 -11.55
C PRO A 125 -14.55 9.90 -11.54
N GLY A 126 -14.69 9.19 -12.68
CA GLY A 126 -15.59 8.04 -12.79
C GLY A 126 -15.19 6.85 -11.89
N LEU A 127 -13.88 6.64 -11.66
CA LEU A 127 -13.41 5.62 -10.74
C LEU A 127 -13.70 6.01 -9.28
N ILE A 128 -13.49 7.27 -8.91
CA ILE A 128 -13.83 7.77 -7.56
C ILE A 128 -15.32 7.56 -7.28
N ALA A 129 -16.18 7.97 -8.24
CA ALA A 129 -17.62 7.80 -8.11
C ALA A 129 -18.03 6.33 -7.98
N TRP A 130 -17.44 5.44 -8.79
CA TRP A 130 -17.70 4.00 -8.69
C TRP A 130 -17.29 3.45 -7.33
N LEU A 131 -16.10 3.80 -6.84
CA LEU A 131 -15.58 3.34 -5.56
C LEU A 131 -16.51 3.77 -4.42
N GLN A 132 -16.94 5.03 -4.40
CA GLN A 132 -17.84 5.54 -3.35
C GLN A 132 -19.20 4.84 -3.33
N GLN A 133 -19.69 4.36 -4.47
CA GLN A 133 -20.99 3.69 -4.58
C GLN A 133 -20.91 2.18 -4.31
N ASN A 134 -19.77 1.54 -4.62
CA ASN A 134 -19.67 0.08 -4.69
C ASN A 134 -18.63 -0.51 -3.74
N SER A 135 -17.88 0.32 -3.01
CA SER A 135 -16.74 -0.13 -2.22
C SER A 135 -16.73 0.45 -0.82
N GLY A 136 -16.65 -0.43 0.18
CA GLY A 136 -16.28 -0.07 1.55
C GLY A 136 -14.81 -0.39 1.86
N THR A 137 -14.20 -1.30 1.09
CA THR A 137 -12.81 -1.74 1.26
C THR A 137 -12.12 -1.97 -0.07
N ILE A 138 -10.85 -1.57 -0.12
CA ILE A 138 -9.95 -1.71 -1.26
C ILE A 138 -8.74 -2.52 -0.81
N TYR A 139 -8.32 -3.48 -1.61
CA TYR A 139 -7.04 -4.16 -1.40
C TYR A 139 -5.97 -3.52 -2.28
N VAL A 140 -4.84 -3.15 -1.68
CA VAL A 140 -3.70 -2.60 -2.40
C VAL A 140 -2.66 -3.70 -2.53
N ALA A 141 -2.48 -4.19 -3.75
CA ALA A 141 -1.53 -5.21 -4.15
C ALA A 141 -0.18 -4.58 -4.54
N HIS A 142 0.77 -5.45 -4.92
CA HIS A 142 2.07 -5.05 -5.45
C HIS A 142 1.97 -4.25 -6.76
#